data_AF-A0A164G2J4-F1
#
_entry.id   AF-A0A164G2J4-F1
#
_cell.length_a   1.000
_cell.length_b   1.000
_cell.length_c   1.000
_cell.angle_alpha   90.00
_cell.angle_beta   90.00
_cell.angle_gamma   90.00
#
_symmetry.space_group_name_H-M   'P 1'
#
loop_
_entity.id
_entity.type
_entity.pdbx_description
1 polymer ?
#
loop_
_entity_poly.entity_id
_entity_poly.type
_entity_poly.pdbx_seq_one_letter_code
_entity_poly.pdbx_strand_id
1 'polypeptide(L)'
;VSPVKAVRGLRKVARQRYTRDLISDKSHQEVVATGLSLEDKSKDMARLVSCRTPLPFRNWRYLHRARLDILPLRGHSWFCSQEQDTSCHRCGKENETGFHVLNHCEEGLQLATKRHNTILDILESLLVKQGHDVTINIVQSE
;
A
#
# COMPACT_ATOMS: atom_id res chain seq x y z
N VAL A 1 -6.40 -10.16 -37.48
CA VAL A 1 -6.18 -9.11 -36.44
C VAL A 1 -4.81 -9.33 -35.83
N SER A 2 -3.92 -8.33 -35.80
CA SER A 2 -2.59 -8.48 -35.19
C SER A 2 -2.73 -9.03 -33.75
N PRO A 3 -1.90 -10.02 -33.33
CA PRO A 3 -1.95 -10.59 -31.98
C PRO A 3 -1.93 -9.53 -30.87
N VAL A 4 -1.20 -8.43 -31.12
CA VAL A 4 -1.11 -7.28 -30.21
C VAL A 4 -2.45 -6.56 -30.05
N LYS A 5 -3.22 -6.41 -31.14
CA LYS A 5 -4.56 -5.80 -31.09
C LYS A 5 -5.55 -6.71 -30.34
N ALA A 6 -5.44 -8.02 -30.52
CA ALA A 6 -6.27 -9.00 -29.80
C ALA A 6 -5.96 -9.00 -28.29
N VAL A 7 -4.68 -9.03 -27.90
CA VAL A 7 -4.25 -8.93 -26.49
C VAL A 7 -4.69 -7.60 -25.86
N ARG A 8 -4.57 -6.49 -26.58
CA ARG A 8 -5.03 -5.17 -26.10
C ARG A 8 -6.55 -5.13 -25.91
N GLY A 9 -7.30 -5.75 -26.81
CA GLY A 9 -8.75 -5.94 -26.69
C GLY A 9 -9.13 -6.76 -25.47
N LEU A 10 -8.49 -7.91 -25.25
CA LEU A 10 -8.73 -8.77 -24.09
C LEU A 10 -8.40 -8.06 -22.77
N ARG A 11 -7.28 -7.34 -22.70
CA ARG A 11 -6.92 -6.51 -21.53
C ARG A 11 -7.97 -5.43 -21.27
N LYS A 12 -8.50 -4.79 -22.31
CA LYS A 12 -9.56 -3.78 -22.19
C LYS A 12 -10.85 -4.38 -21.63
N VAL A 13 -11.28 -5.52 -22.16
CA VAL A 13 -12.50 -6.22 -21.72
C VAL A 13 -12.36 -6.72 -20.28
N ALA A 14 -11.21 -7.33 -19.93
CA ALA A 14 -10.93 -7.76 -18.57
C ALA A 14 -10.98 -6.57 -17.59
N ARG A 15 -10.32 -5.45 -17.93
CA ARG A 15 -10.37 -4.21 -17.14
C ARG A 15 -11.80 -3.71 -16.96
N GLN A 16 -12.59 -3.62 -18.02
CA GLN A 16 -13.98 -3.15 -17.95
C GLN A 16 -14.86 -4.03 -17.06
N ARG A 17 -14.68 -5.35 -17.11
CA ARG A 17 -15.38 -6.30 -16.25
C ARG A 17 -15.00 -6.08 -14.79
N TYR A 18 -13.70 -6.02 -14.48
CA TYR A 18 -13.22 -5.78 -13.13
C TYR A 18 -13.61 -4.40 -12.56
N THR A 19 -13.60 -3.34 -13.38
CA THR A 19 -14.07 -2.01 -12.96
C THR A 19 -15.54 -2.02 -12.61
N ARG A 20 -16.36 -2.76 -13.36
CA ARG A 20 -17.80 -2.90 -13.09
C ARG A 20 -18.07 -3.64 -11.78
N ASP A 21 -17.40 -4.77 -11.58
CA ASP A 21 -17.54 -5.57 -10.36
C ASP A 21 -17.12 -4.73 -9.13
N LEU A 22 -16.04 -3.95 -9.26
CA LEU A 22 -15.54 -3.06 -8.20
C LEU A 22 -16.49 -1.88 -7.89
N ILE A 23 -17.16 -1.31 -8.89
CA ILE A 23 -18.17 -0.24 -8.68
C ILE A 23 -19.44 -0.82 -8.04
N SER A 24 -19.76 -2.07 -8.35
CA SER A 24 -20.96 -2.75 -7.83
C SER A 24 -20.82 -3.20 -6.37
N ASP A 25 -19.58 -3.40 -5.89
CA ASP A 25 -19.31 -3.77 -4.50
C ASP A 25 -19.43 -2.54 -3.58
N LYS A 26 -20.54 -2.49 -2.83
CA LYS A 26 -20.89 -1.38 -1.93
C LYS A 26 -19.87 -1.15 -0.81
N SER A 27 -19.05 -2.16 -0.48
CA SER A 27 -17.98 -2.00 0.52
C SER A 27 -16.85 -1.07 0.04
N HIS A 28 -16.74 -0.86 -1.27
CA HIS A 28 -15.69 -0.08 -1.93
C HIS A 28 -16.22 1.19 -2.64
N GLN A 29 -17.51 1.53 -2.54
CA GLN A 29 -18.12 2.60 -3.35
C GLN A 29 -17.52 4.00 -3.16
N GLU A 30 -16.88 4.28 -2.01
CA GLU A 30 -16.13 5.53 -1.80
C GLU A 30 -14.64 5.44 -2.18
N VAL A 31 -14.13 4.23 -2.47
CA VAL A 31 -12.72 3.92 -2.80
C VAL A 31 -12.43 4.12 -4.31
N VAL A 32 -13.46 3.99 -5.15
CA VAL A 32 -13.31 3.90 -6.61
C VAL A 32 -13.39 5.26 -7.32
N ALA A 33 -14.17 6.20 -6.78
CA ALA A 33 -14.54 7.43 -7.48
C ALA A 33 -13.37 8.38 -7.77
N THR A 34 -12.33 8.39 -6.92
CA THR A 34 -11.23 9.38 -7.05
C THR A 34 -9.96 8.78 -7.68
N GLY A 35 -9.77 7.45 -7.62
CA GLY A 35 -8.57 6.78 -8.14
C GLY A 35 -8.58 6.53 -9.66
N LEU A 36 -9.73 6.63 -10.31
CA LEU A 36 -9.89 6.33 -11.74
C LEU A 36 -9.48 7.48 -12.68
N SER A 37 -9.15 8.67 -12.15
CA SER A 37 -8.81 9.86 -12.95
C SER A 37 -7.30 10.11 -13.11
N LEU A 38 -6.43 9.15 -12.77
CA LEU A 38 -4.98 9.30 -12.97
C LEU A 38 -4.47 8.31 -14.02
N GLU A 39 -3.66 8.83 -14.93
CA GLU A 39 -3.28 8.26 -16.22
C GLU A 39 -2.54 6.90 -16.18
N ASP A 40 -2.44 6.31 -17.36
CA ASP A 40 -2.23 4.88 -17.69
C ASP A 40 -0.88 4.23 -17.31
N LYS A 41 -0.09 4.78 -16.38
CA LYS A 41 1.29 4.29 -16.14
C LYS A 41 1.60 3.68 -14.77
N SER A 42 0.73 3.77 -13.76
CA SER A 42 1.02 3.21 -12.41
C SER A 42 -0.13 2.48 -11.71
N LYS A 43 -1.21 2.18 -12.45
CA LYS A 43 -2.51 1.73 -11.91
C LYS A 43 -2.45 0.44 -11.09
N ASP A 44 -1.52 -0.47 -11.39
CA ASP A 44 -1.47 -1.77 -10.70
C ASP A 44 -0.92 -1.66 -9.27
N MET A 45 0.04 -0.75 -9.03
CA MET A 45 0.58 -0.49 -7.68
C MET A 45 -0.38 0.30 -6.81
N ALA A 46 -1.03 1.33 -7.38
CA ALA A 46 -2.07 2.07 -6.66
C ALA A 46 -3.24 1.16 -6.27
N ARG A 47 -3.63 0.23 -7.16
CA ARG A 47 -4.69 -0.78 -6.97
C ARG A 47 -4.32 -1.87 -5.95
N LEU A 48 -3.08 -2.37 -5.95
CA LEU A 48 -2.61 -3.32 -4.94
C LEU A 48 -2.63 -2.71 -3.53
N VAL A 49 -2.15 -1.47 -3.43
CA VAL A 49 -2.15 -0.72 -2.17
C VAL A 49 -3.58 -0.31 -1.78
N SER A 50 -4.48 0.00 -2.71
CA SER A 50 -5.84 0.44 -2.37
C SER A 50 -6.84 -0.68 -2.10
N CYS A 51 -6.77 -1.79 -2.83
CA CYS A 51 -7.78 -2.86 -2.74
C CYS A 51 -7.42 -3.97 -1.74
N ARG A 52 -6.17 -4.04 -1.25
CA ARG A 52 -5.74 -5.06 -0.28
C ARG A 52 -5.20 -4.48 1.02
N THR A 53 -5.30 -3.17 1.22
CA THR A 53 -5.01 -2.58 2.53
C THR A 53 -6.31 -2.18 3.21
N PRO A 54 -6.46 -2.44 4.52
CA PRO A 54 -7.63 -2.00 5.27
C PRO A 54 -7.61 -0.49 5.53
N LEU A 55 -6.86 0.29 4.76
CA LEU A 55 -6.65 1.72 5.01
C LEU A 55 -7.90 2.50 4.54
N PRO A 56 -8.67 3.13 5.44
CA PRO A 56 -9.86 3.89 5.06
C PRO A 56 -9.49 5.11 4.20
N PHE A 57 -10.41 5.57 3.36
CA PHE A 57 -10.21 6.76 2.52
C PHE A 57 -9.78 8.01 3.31
N ARG A 58 -10.35 8.21 4.51
CA ARG A 58 -9.97 9.31 5.41
C ARG A 58 -8.47 9.32 5.75
N ASN A 59 -7.81 8.16 5.70
CA ASN A 59 -6.40 8.02 6.01
C ASN A 59 -5.48 8.21 4.79
N TRP A 60 -6.02 8.32 3.58
CA TRP A 60 -5.23 8.54 2.36
C TRP A 60 -4.44 9.85 2.36
N ARG A 61 -4.97 10.88 3.03
CA ARG A 61 -4.28 12.16 3.19
C ARG A 61 -2.89 12.00 3.82
N TYR A 62 -2.73 11.00 4.69
CA TYR A 62 -1.44 10.70 5.30
C TYR A 62 -0.50 10.01 4.32
N LEU A 63 -1.01 9.17 3.41
CA LEU A 63 -0.18 8.53 2.38
C LEU A 63 0.41 9.55 1.41
N HIS A 64 -0.37 10.55 0.99
CA HIS A 64 0.16 11.63 0.15
C HIS A 64 1.18 12.49 0.89
N ARG A 65 0.91 12.82 2.16
CA ARG A 65 1.85 13.56 3.01
C ARG A 65 3.15 12.78 3.25
N ALA A 66 3.06 11.47 3.44
CA ALA A 66 4.21 10.57 3.59
C ALA A 66 5.13 10.61 2.38
N ARG A 67 4.58 10.59 1.17
CA ARG A 67 5.36 10.66 -0.08
C ARG A 67 6.09 11.98 -0.28
N LEU A 68 5.53 13.05 0.27
CA LEU A 68 6.09 14.40 0.20
C LEU A 68 6.95 14.73 1.43
N ASP A 69 7.15 13.79 2.35
CA ASP A 69 7.84 13.97 3.63
C ASP A 69 7.31 15.17 4.45
N ILE A 70 5.99 15.33 4.47
CA ILE A 70 5.26 16.37 5.22
C ILE A 70 4.25 15.76 6.20
N LEU A 71 4.60 14.59 6.75
CA LEU A 71 3.80 14.01 7.83
C LEU A 71 3.97 14.89 9.09
N PRO A 72 2.88 15.07 9.86
CA PRO A 72 2.94 15.77 11.14
C PRO A 72 3.68 14.92 12.18
N LEU A 73 5.02 14.94 12.12
CA LEU A 73 5.91 14.17 12.99
C LEU A 73 6.81 15.10 13.79
N ARG A 74 7.23 14.66 14.98
CA ARG A 74 7.94 15.51 15.96
C ARG A 74 9.32 15.97 15.49
N GLY A 75 9.95 15.25 14.56
CA GLY A 75 11.25 15.64 13.99
C GLY A 75 11.17 16.83 13.03
N HIS A 76 9.98 17.26 12.61
CA HIS A 76 9.82 18.41 11.73
C HIS A 76 9.56 19.71 12.51
N SER A 77 10.43 20.70 12.32
CA SER A 77 10.35 22.02 12.98
C SER A 77 9.10 22.83 12.63
N TRP A 78 8.47 22.56 11.49
CA TRP A 78 7.20 23.20 11.10
C TRP A 78 5.98 22.60 11.82
N PHE A 79 6.12 21.41 12.43
CA PHE A 79 5.05 20.73 13.14
C PHE A 79 5.20 20.81 14.66
N CYS A 80 6.40 20.55 15.18
CA CYS A 80 6.74 20.70 16.59
C CYS A 80 7.76 21.83 16.76
N SER A 81 7.59 22.65 17.82
CA SER A 81 8.56 23.67 18.20
C SER A 81 9.91 23.02 18.55
N GLN A 82 11.03 23.70 18.27
CA GLN A 82 12.39 23.21 18.57
C GLN A 82 12.65 22.88 20.05
N GLU A 83 11.85 23.41 20.97
CA GLU A 83 11.94 23.15 22.41
C GLU A 83 11.19 21.86 22.84
N GLN A 84 10.44 21.23 21.94
CA GLN A 84 9.71 20.00 22.23
C GLN A 84 10.55 18.77 21.93
N ASP A 85 10.25 17.68 22.65
CA ASP A 85 10.88 16.38 22.42
C ASP A 85 10.65 15.88 20.98
N THR A 86 11.73 15.74 20.22
CA THR A 86 11.70 15.25 18.83
C THR A 86 11.78 13.73 18.74
N SER A 87 11.85 13.03 19.87
CA SER A 87 11.93 11.57 19.90
C SER A 87 10.66 10.92 19.32
N CYS A 88 10.86 9.78 18.66
CA CYS A 88 9.81 8.96 18.11
C CYS A 88 8.85 8.53 19.21
N HIS A 89 7.56 8.82 19.03
CA HIS A 89 6.55 8.52 20.05
C HIS A 89 6.37 7.01 20.29
N ARG A 90 6.81 6.19 19.33
CA ARG A 90 6.75 4.73 19.40
C ARG A 90 7.98 4.16 20.09
N CYS A 91 9.13 4.25 19.42
CA CYS A 91 10.35 3.57 19.85
C CYS A 91 11.35 4.44 20.64
N GLY A 92 11.07 5.73 20.87
CA GLY A 92 11.95 6.63 21.63
C GLY A 92 13.26 7.04 20.95
N LYS A 93 13.55 6.56 19.72
CA LYS A 93 14.72 6.99 18.95
C LYS A 93 14.64 8.48 18.61
N GLU A 94 15.80 9.11 18.49
CA GLU A 94 15.92 10.53 18.13
C GLU A 94 15.29 10.85 16.77
N ASN A 95 14.75 12.07 16.66
CA ASN A 95 14.22 12.66 15.43
C ASN A 95 13.20 11.77 14.70
N GLU A 96 11.94 11.91 15.11
CA GLU A 96 10.79 11.30 14.44
C GLU A 96 10.56 11.90 13.05
N THR A 97 11.21 11.33 12.03
CA THR A 97 11.06 11.71 10.61
C THR A 97 10.19 10.72 9.86
N GLY A 98 9.71 11.09 8.66
CA GLY A 98 8.97 10.17 7.79
C GLY A 98 9.80 8.93 7.44
N PHE A 99 11.09 9.13 7.16
CA PHE A 99 12.04 8.05 6.92
C PHE A 99 12.19 7.12 8.12
N HIS A 100 12.24 7.67 9.33
CA HIS A 100 12.25 6.87 10.55
C HIS A 100 10.96 6.05 10.69
N VAL A 101 9.80 6.71 10.76
CA VAL A 101 8.51 6.06 11.06
C VAL A 101 8.14 5.00 10.02
N LEU A 102 8.48 5.20 8.74
CA LEU A 102 8.11 4.29 7.66
C LEU A 102 9.11 3.14 7.48
N ASN A 103 10.41 3.35 7.72
CA ASN A 103 11.44 2.38 7.33
C ASN A 103 12.30 1.86 8.50
N HIS A 104 12.55 2.66 9.55
CA HIS A 104 13.55 2.35 10.59
C HIS A 104 12.96 2.22 12.00
N CYS A 105 11.71 2.62 12.19
CA CYS A 105 11.02 2.46 13.45
C CYS A 105 10.81 0.97 13.70
N GLU A 106 11.37 0.46 14.78
CA GLU A 106 11.39 -0.98 15.09
C GLU A 106 9.97 -1.55 15.24
N GLU A 107 9.11 -0.85 15.99
CA GLU A 107 7.68 -1.19 16.08
C GLU A 107 6.97 -1.11 14.71
N GLY A 108 7.34 -0.13 13.89
CA GLY A 108 6.80 0.03 12.53
C GLY A 108 7.24 -1.11 11.62
N LEU A 109 8.50 -1.55 11.74
CA LEU A 109 9.10 -2.61 10.95
C LEU A 109 8.46 -3.96 11.30
N GLN A 110 8.19 -4.24 12.58
CA GLN A 110 7.46 -5.46 12.98
C GLN A 110 6.08 -5.54 12.30
N LEU A 111 5.34 -4.43 12.25
CA LEU A 111 4.04 -4.38 11.55
C LEU A 111 4.21 -4.55 10.04
N ALA A 112 5.23 -3.93 9.44
CA ALA A 112 5.54 -4.08 8.02
C ALA A 112 5.89 -5.54 7.67
N THR A 113 6.73 -6.19 8.48
CA THR A 113 7.11 -7.61 8.33
C THR A 113 5.91 -8.53 8.44
N LYS A 114 5.03 -8.32 9.42
CA LYS A 114 3.78 -9.11 9.54
C LYS A 114 2.92 -8.99 8.28
N ARG A 115 2.72 -7.75 7.78
CA ARG A 115 1.98 -7.52 6.52
C ARG A 115 2.64 -8.17 5.31
N HIS A 116 3.96 -8.10 5.23
CA HIS A 116 4.75 -8.75 4.19
C HIS A 116 4.51 -10.27 4.20
N ASN A 117 4.68 -10.91 5.36
CA ASN A 117 4.51 -12.35 5.51
C ASN A 117 3.07 -12.78 5.18
N THR A 118 2.05 -12.05 5.64
CA THR A 118 0.65 -12.34 5.27
C THR A 118 0.42 -12.29 3.75
N ILE A 119 1.06 -11.36 3.03
CA ILE A 119 0.95 -11.31 1.57
C ILE A 119 1.65 -12.52 0.92
N LEU A 120 2.81 -12.93 1.45
CA LEU A 120 3.49 -14.13 1.00
C LEU A 120 2.63 -15.38 1.19
N ASP A 121 2.01 -15.56 2.37
CA ASP A 121 1.13 -16.69 2.67
C ASP A 121 -0.07 -16.74 1.70
N ILE A 122 -0.66 -15.59 1.40
CA ILE A 122 -1.76 -15.50 0.42
C ILE A 122 -1.26 -15.93 -0.97
N LEU A 123 -0.08 -15.45 -1.39
CA LEU A 123 0.49 -15.79 -2.70
C LEU A 123 0.80 -17.28 -2.81
N GLU A 124 1.45 -17.85 -1.81
CA GLU A 124 1.74 -19.28 -1.72
C GLU A 124 0.44 -20.09 -1.82
N SER A 125 -0.58 -19.76 -1.02
CA SER A 125 -1.85 -20.48 -1.03
C SER A 125 -2.54 -20.48 -2.41
N LEU A 126 -2.38 -19.41 -3.18
CA LEU A 126 -2.95 -19.29 -4.52
C LEU A 126 -2.15 -20.09 -5.54
N LEU A 127 -0.82 -20.10 -5.42
CA LEU A 127 0.06 -20.86 -6.32
C LEU A 127 -0.07 -22.36 -6.09
N VAL A 128 -0.13 -22.80 -4.83
CA VAL A 128 -0.40 -24.20 -4.46
C VAL A 128 -1.75 -24.66 -5.01
N LYS A 129 -2.79 -23.83 -4.90
CA LYS A 129 -4.11 -24.13 -5.51
C LYS A 129 -4.07 -24.28 -7.03
N GLN A 130 -3.10 -23.67 -7.70
CA GLN A 130 -2.88 -23.80 -9.14
C GLN A 130 -1.99 -25.00 -9.50
N GLY A 131 -1.49 -25.75 -8.51
CA GLY A 131 -0.62 -26.91 -8.72
C GLY A 131 0.86 -26.56 -8.85
N HIS A 132 1.27 -25.36 -8.44
CA HIS A 132 2.67 -24.98 -8.37
C HIS A 132 3.26 -25.33 -7.00
N ASP A 133 4.42 -25.97 -7.00
CA ASP A 133 5.24 -26.15 -5.80
C ASP A 133 6.03 -24.86 -5.54
N VAL A 134 5.92 -24.30 -4.33
CA VAL A 134 6.47 -23.00 -3.98
C VAL A 134 7.11 -23.08 -2.60
N THR A 135 8.30 -22.50 -2.47
CA THR A 135 8.96 -22.28 -1.18
C THR A 135 9.05 -20.78 -0.92
N ILE A 136 8.42 -20.31 0.16
CA ILE A 136 8.50 -18.91 0.59
C ILE A 136 9.51 -18.73 1.71
N ASN A 137 10.34 -17.70 1.59
CA ASN A 137 11.23 -17.25 2.66
C ASN A 137 10.47 -16.28 3.56
N ILE A 138 10.03 -16.76 4.72
CA ILE A 138 9.37 -15.94 5.73
C ILE A 138 10.44 -15.15 6.49
N VAL A 139 10.24 -13.84 6.62
CA VAL A 139 11.09 -13.01 7.47
C VAL A 139 10.66 -13.21 8.92
N GLN A 140 11.52 -13.77 9.76
CA GLN A 140 11.28 -13.89 11.19
C GLN A 140 11.45 -12.51 11.84
N SER A 141 10.42 -12.01 12.52
CA SER A 141 10.54 -10.86 13.42
C SER A 141 10.94 -11.39 14.79
N GLU A 142 12.13 -11.05 15.26
CA GLU A 142 12.53 -11.20 16.67
C GLU A 142 11.63 -10.36 17.60
#